data_AF-A0A9W9GX17-F1
#
_entry.id   AF-A0A9W9GX17-F1
#
_cell.length_a   1.000
_cell.length_b   1.000
_cell.length_c   1.000
_cell.angle_alpha   90.00
_cell.angle_beta   90.00
_cell.angle_gamma   90.00
#
_symmetry.space_group_name_H-M   'P 1'
#
loop_
_entity.id
_entity.type
_entity.pdbx_description
1 polymer ?
#
loop_
_entity_poly.entity_id
_entity_poly.type
_entity_poly.pdbx_seq_one_letter_code
_entity_poly.pdbx_strand_id
1 'polypeptide(L)'
;MKSCYLALGVAAGIAQANPMAKRAVTDADILNYALTLEHLEATFYAEGLQNYTQADFVNAGYDAPFYDNLMKVASDEKTHVSFLTGALEGIFVL
;
A
#
# COMPACT_ATOMS: atom_id res chain seq x y z
N MET A 1 -41.65 -51.08 -27.45
CA MET A 1 -41.58 -49.69 -26.95
C MET A 1 -40.60 -49.66 -25.78
N LYS A 2 -39.48 -48.94 -25.92
CA LYS A 2 -38.49 -48.75 -24.85
C LYS A 2 -38.62 -47.29 -24.41
N SER A 3 -39.27 -47.02 -23.28
CA SER A 3 -39.42 -45.67 -22.75
C SER A 3 -38.11 -45.22 -22.10
N CYS A 4 -37.57 -44.09 -22.54
CA CYS A 4 -36.42 -43.42 -21.98
C CYS A 4 -36.94 -42.35 -20.99
N TYR A 5 -36.63 -42.49 -19.71
CA TYR A 5 -36.96 -41.47 -18.70
C TYR A 5 -35.75 -40.55 -18.54
N LEU A 6 -35.88 -39.30 -19.01
CA LEU A 6 -35.01 -38.19 -18.68
C LEU A 6 -35.40 -37.66 -17.29
N ALA A 7 -34.55 -37.87 -16.29
CA ALA A 7 -34.64 -37.15 -15.02
C ALA A 7 -33.64 -35.98 -15.08
N LEU A 8 -34.15 -34.80 -15.47
CA LEU A 8 -33.40 -33.55 -15.38
C LEU A 8 -33.46 -33.06 -13.92
N GLY A 9 -32.41 -33.34 -13.15
CA GLY A 9 -32.25 -32.79 -11.80
C GLY A 9 -31.68 -31.38 -11.89
N VAL A 10 -32.50 -30.34 -11.77
CA VAL A 10 -32.03 -28.98 -11.55
C VAL A 10 -31.85 -28.77 -10.05
N ALA A 11 -30.62 -28.90 -9.56
CA ALA A 11 -30.26 -28.44 -8.22
C ALA A 11 -30.14 -26.91 -8.25
N ALA A 12 -31.23 -26.21 -7.94
CA ALA A 12 -31.18 -24.78 -7.66
C ALA A 12 -30.49 -24.58 -6.31
N GLY A 13 -29.18 -24.29 -6.34
CA GLY A 13 -28.44 -23.89 -5.15
C GLY A 13 -28.96 -22.55 -4.63
N ILE A 14 -29.60 -22.56 -3.46
CA ILE A 14 -29.94 -21.35 -2.72
C ILE A 14 -28.64 -20.70 -2.22
N ALA A 15 -28.26 -19.58 -2.84
CA ALA A 15 -27.19 -18.74 -2.33
C ALA A 15 -27.70 -18.03 -1.07
N GLN A 16 -27.19 -18.41 0.10
CA GLN A 16 -27.51 -17.76 1.36
C GLN A 16 -26.49 -16.66 1.62
N ALA A 17 -26.93 -15.39 1.57
CA ALA A 17 -26.08 -14.25 1.90
C ALA A 17 -25.97 -14.13 3.42
N ASN A 18 -24.78 -14.30 3.97
CA ASN A 18 -24.51 -13.94 5.36
C ASN A 18 -24.42 -12.42 5.49
N PRO A 19 -25.04 -11.79 6.49
CA PRO A 19 -24.89 -10.37 6.71
C PRO A 19 -23.43 -10.06 7.03
N MET A 20 -22.79 -9.23 6.20
CA MET A 20 -21.45 -8.74 6.50
C MET A 20 -21.56 -7.66 7.57
N ALA A 21 -21.02 -7.93 8.76
CA ALA A 21 -20.84 -6.89 9.75
C ALA A 21 -19.84 -5.85 9.21
N LYS A 22 -20.18 -4.56 9.32
CA LYS A 22 -19.25 -3.48 8.99
C LYS A 22 -18.10 -3.50 10.00
N ARG A 23 -16.89 -3.79 9.54
CA ARG A 23 -15.69 -3.68 10.39
C ARG A 23 -15.41 -2.20 10.68
N ALA A 24 -15.22 -1.86 11.95
CA ALA A 24 -14.69 -0.56 12.31
C ALA A 24 -13.21 -0.48 11.90
N VAL A 25 -12.80 0.67 11.36
CA VAL A 25 -11.38 0.95 11.08
C VAL A 25 -10.75 1.38 12.41
N THR A 26 -9.63 0.75 12.75
CA THR A 26 -8.85 1.09 13.94
C THR A 26 -7.67 2.01 13.60
N ASP A 27 -7.10 2.69 14.59
CA ASP A 27 -5.87 3.47 14.37
C ASP A 27 -4.73 2.58 13.88
N ALA A 28 -4.64 1.34 14.38
CA ALA A 28 -3.67 0.36 13.90
C ALA A 28 -3.87 0.04 12.40
N ASP A 29 -5.11 -0.05 11.91
CA ASP A 29 -5.36 -0.24 10.48
C ASP A 29 -4.86 0.96 9.65
N ILE A 30 -5.07 2.18 10.16
CA ILE A 30 -4.63 3.42 9.50
C ILE A 30 -3.11 3.51 9.48
N LEU A 31 -2.46 3.23 10.61
CA LEU A 31 -1.00 3.28 10.73
C LEU A 31 -0.32 2.19 9.89
N ASN A 32 -0.90 0.99 9.78
CA ASN A 32 -0.38 -0.05 8.87
C ASN A 32 -0.55 0.35 7.40
N TYR A 33 -1.65 1.01 7.05
CA TYR A 33 -1.85 1.55 5.71
C TYR A 33 -0.81 2.63 5.40
N ALA A 34 -0.61 3.59 6.31
CA ALA A 34 0.43 4.61 6.19
C ALA A 34 1.82 3.99 6.06
N LEU A 35 2.19 3.04 6.93
CA LEU A 35 3.48 2.36 6.87
C LEU A 35 3.72 1.66 5.51
N THR A 36 2.67 1.13 4.91
CA THR A 36 2.76 0.55 3.55
C THR A 36 3.13 1.61 2.52
N LEU A 37 2.55 2.81 2.61
CA LEU A 37 2.89 3.93 1.74
C LEU A 37 4.33 4.40 1.98
N GLU A 38 4.75 4.56 3.24
CA GLU A 38 6.12 4.99 3.55
C GLU A 38 7.16 4.01 3.00
N HIS A 39 6.89 2.70 3.02
CA HIS A 39 7.77 1.72 2.37
C HIS A 39 7.82 1.88 0.85
N LEU A 40 6.67 2.09 0.21
CA LEU A 40 6.60 2.32 -1.24
C LEU A 40 7.39 3.57 -1.61
N GLU A 41 7.20 4.67 -0.89
CA GLU A 41 7.85 5.95 -1.14
C GLU A 41 9.36 5.88 -0.85
N ALA A 42 9.77 5.29 0.27
CA ALA A 42 11.19 5.10 0.58
C ALA A 42 11.92 4.27 -0.49
N THR A 43 11.29 3.22 -1.02
CA THR A 43 11.83 2.45 -2.15
C THR A 43 11.86 3.29 -3.43
N PHE A 44 10.75 3.96 -3.76
CA PHE A 44 10.64 4.79 -4.95
C PHE A 44 11.72 5.87 -5.02
N TYR A 45 11.92 6.61 -3.93
CA TYR A 45 12.94 7.65 -3.87
C TYR A 45 14.36 7.08 -3.84
N ALA A 46 14.59 5.96 -3.15
CA ALA A 46 15.91 5.31 -3.16
C ALA A 46 16.31 4.84 -4.56
N GLU A 47 15.40 4.19 -5.28
CA GLU A 47 15.63 3.76 -6.67
C GLU A 47 15.73 4.96 -7.62
N GLY A 48 14.94 6.02 -7.41
CA GLY A 48 15.04 7.26 -8.16
C GLY A 48 16.43 7.89 -8.05
N LEU A 49 16.97 8.01 -6.84
CA LEU A 49 18.31 8.57 -6.58
C LEU A 49 19.46 7.68 -7.09
N GLN A 50 19.22 6.39 -7.34
CA GLN A 50 20.19 5.53 -8.01
C GLN A 50 20.23 5.74 -9.52
N ASN A 51 19.10 6.15 -10.12
CA ASN A 51 18.95 6.26 -11.57
C ASN A 51 19.12 7.69 -12.10
N TYR A 52 18.97 8.71 -11.24
CA TYR A 52 18.99 10.11 -11.65
C TYR A 52 19.96 10.93 -10.79
N THR A 53 20.62 11.88 -11.43
CA THR A 53 21.55 12.82 -10.82
C THR A 53 20.97 14.24 -10.81
N GLN A 54 21.56 15.15 -10.03
CA GLN A 54 21.19 16.57 -10.07
C GLN A 54 21.24 17.15 -11.49
N ALA A 55 22.21 16.73 -12.31
CA ALA A 55 22.35 17.20 -13.68
C ALA A 55 21.14 16.81 -14.54
N ASP A 56 20.55 15.62 -14.34
CA ASP A 56 19.37 15.18 -15.08
C ASP A 56 18.17 16.09 -14.79
N PHE A 57 17.99 16.50 -13.54
CA PHE A 57 16.93 17.44 -13.15
C PHE A 57 17.18 18.86 -13.66
N VAL A 58 18.42 19.35 -13.60
CA VAL A 58 18.78 20.65 -14.20
C VAL A 58 18.54 20.65 -15.70
N ASN A 59 18.93 19.57 -16.40
CA ASN A 59 18.69 19.40 -17.83
C ASN A 59 17.20 19.30 -18.18
N ALA A 60 16.38 18.77 -17.26
CA ALA A 60 14.93 18.73 -17.36
C ALA A 60 14.26 20.09 -17.03
N GLY A 61 15.02 21.11 -16.67
CA GLY A 61 14.53 22.47 -16.40
C GLY A 61 14.14 22.75 -14.95
N TYR A 62 14.54 21.89 -14.00
CA TYR A 62 14.35 22.15 -12.57
C TYR A 62 15.48 23.01 -12.00
N ASP A 63 15.15 23.84 -11.00
CA ASP A 63 16.14 24.63 -10.28
C ASP A 63 17.07 23.73 -9.44
N ALA A 64 18.31 24.19 -9.22
CA ALA A 64 19.34 23.44 -8.50
C ALA A 64 18.91 22.87 -7.12
N PRO A 65 18.08 23.56 -6.30
CA PRO A 65 17.63 23.02 -5.01
C PRO A 65 16.70 21.81 -5.12
N PHE A 66 16.14 21.52 -6.30
CA PHE A 66 15.18 20.42 -6.48
C PHE A 66 15.77 19.08 -6.04
N TYR A 67 16.98 18.76 -6.51
CA TYR A 67 17.63 17.48 -6.20
C TYR A 67 17.98 17.36 -4.72
N ASP A 68 18.41 18.45 -4.08
CA ASP A 68 18.67 18.46 -2.64
C ASP A 68 17.41 18.22 -1.83
N ASN A 69 16.28 18.78 -2.27
CA ASN A 69 14.98 18.53 -1.64
C ASN A 69 14.53 17.09 -1.88
N LEU A 70 14.76 16.52 -3.07
CA LEU A 70 14.48 15.12 -3.35
C LEU A 70 15.28 14.18 -2.42
N MET A 71 16.55 14.48 -2.17
CA MET A 71 17.37 13.73 -1.22
C MET A 71 16.87 13.85 0.23
N LYS A 72 16.36 15.02 0.64
CA LYS A 72 15.74 15.20 1.96
C LYS A 72 14.48 14.36 2.11
N VAL A 73 13.57 14.45 1.15
CA VAL A 73 12.34 13.63 1.12
C VAL A 73 12.69 12.14 1.21
N ALA A 74 13.66 11.67 0.41
CA ALA A 74 14.12 10.28 0.48
C ALA A 74 14.65 9.86 1.86
N SER A 75 15.21 10.79 2.63
CA SER A 75 15.63 10.56 4.02
C SER A 75 14.42 10.57 4.97
N ASP A 76 13.49 11.50 4.79
CA ASP A 76 12.30 11.65 5.61
C ASP A 76 11.45 10.38 5.56
N GLU A 77 11.25 9.77 4.37
CA GLU A 77 10.43 8.54 4.26
C GLU A 77 11.03 7.35 5.02
N LYS A 78 12.37 7.28 5.15
CA LYS A 78 13.02 6.25 5.99
C LYS A 78 12.77 6.51 7.48
N THR A 79 12.74 7.79 7.87
CA THR A 79 12.39 8.20 9.22
C THR A 79 10.92 7.91 9.51
N HIS A 80 10.02 8.12 8.55
CA HIS A 80 8.60 7.77 8.69
C HIS A 80 8.39 6.26 8.86
N VAL A 81 9.06 5.42 8.05
CA VAL A 81 9.04 3.96 8.23
C VAL A 81 9.44 3.58 9.66
N SER A 82 10.55 4.13 10.14
CA SER A 82 11.06 3.85 11.49
C SER A 82 10.07 4.29 12.57
N PHE A 83 9.51 5.49 12.41
CA PHE A 83 8.55 6.07 13.34
C PHE A 83 7.25 5.26 13.41
N LEU A 84 6.64 4.95 12.26
CA LEU A 84 5.39 4.20 12.19
C LEU A 84 5.55 2.75 12.66
N THR A 85 6.70 2.13 12.36
CA THR A 85 7.05 0.81 12.92
C THR A 85 7.10 0.86 14.45
N GLY A 86 7.82 1.84 15.01
CA GLY A 86 7.90 2.02 16.46
C GLY A 86 6.54 2.34 17.11
N ALA A 87 5.70 3.12 16.44
CA ALA A 87 4.33 3.42 16.90
C ALA A 87 3.46 2.17 16.94
N LEU A 88 3.55 1.29 15.92
CA LEU A 88 2.81 0.03 15.84
C LEU A 88 3.31 -1.03 16.83
N GLU A 89 4.61 -1.04 17.14
CA GLU A 89 5.21 -1.89 18.17
C GLU A 89 4.91 -1.39 19.59
N GLY A 90 4.29 -0.22 19.74
CA GLY A 90 3.97 0.40 21.02
C GLY A 90 5.19 1.01 21.72
N ILE A 91 6.34 1.08 21.04
CA ILE A 91 7.61 1.60 21.58
C ILE A 91 7.55 3.12 21.80
N PHE A 92 6.59 3.83 21.20
CA PHE A 92 6.31 5.25 21.48
C PHE A 92 5.10 5.48 22.42
N VAL A 93 4.74 4.49 23.24
CA VAL A 93 3.75 4.67 24.32
C VAL A 93 4.40 4.46 25.69
N LEU A 94 5.46 5.22 26.00
CA LEU A 94 5.90 5.56 27.37
C LEU A 94 6.76 6.84 27.36
#